data_AF-A0A9E5BKC0-F1
#
_entry.id   AF-A0A9E5BKC0-F1
#
_cell.length_a   1.000
_cell.length_b   1.000
_cell.length_c   1.000
_cell.angle_alpha   90.00
_cell.angle_beta   90.00
_cell.angle_gamma   90.00
#
_symmetry.space_group_name_H-M   'P 1'
#
loop_
_entity.id
_entity.type
_entity.pdbx_description
1 polymer ?
#
loop_
_entity_poly.entity_id
_entity_poly.type
_entity_poly.pdbx_seq_one_letter_code
_entity_poly.pdbx_strand_id
1 'polypeptide(L)'
;TNLVDALAKIGKEVPHYCYHPKLPVAGNCRMCLVELGSPMRDRATNEVILENGKPKIGWQPKPAIACATNVSPGLHVKLDSPGVKACREGVTEMLLLNHPLDCPICDQAGECKLQEFSAEYGKGYSRYVDEKNAKPKKTRLGPRVTLDDERCILCSRCVRFCNDIAKDPVLGFVNRGSFNTLTCFPGKELNNNYSLNTVDICPVGALTSTDFRFKMRVWFLKKTPSICTESSVGVNTTVWSREGKIYRITPRQNDAVNDTWMADSGRELYKQVEDANRITSASVKGNKTSLDVAFNTASEIIKSGQLAIVGSGHLSVEEQYLLSDLAKKHSAKTYVPAHTGKGDGMLISEDRTPNIRGALVTGLTQTASVDLKSLSSDIEAGKVKSLLICREDVTTLGISAQLLSKVRVVVIATHKNATTDAAEVVLPGLTVFERSGSFINCQFRLQSFVQAIPGPAGTLPDSSYLARFAGLNVDSIWKELSQHVPALAGLAHSPSPKVAFSNSHPQE
;
A
#
# COMPACT_ATOMS: atom_id res chain seq x y z
N THR A 1 -11.79 -16.39 -19.46
CA THR A 1 -12.16 -15.31 -18.53
C THR A 1 -13.53 -15.61 -17.97
N ASN A 2 -13.73 -15.50 -16.65
CA ASN A 2 -15.06 -15.63 -16.07
C ASN A 2 -15.95 -14.43 -16.45
N LEU A 3 -17.26 -14.55 -16.27
CA LEU A 3 -18.20 -13.51 -16.66
C LEU A 3 -18.07 -12.23 -15.82
N VAL A 4 -17.73 -12.32 -14.54
CA VAL A 4 -17.58 -11.12 -13.68
C VAL A 4 -16.47 -10.22 -14.24
N ASP A 5 -15.30 -10.78 -14.52
CA ASP A 5 -14.17 -10.01 -15.07
C ASP A 5 -14.43 -9.53 -16.50
N ALA A 6 -15.09 -10.37 -17.32
CA ALA A 6 -15.38 -10.01 -18.70
C ALA A 6 -16.37 -8.83 -18.79
N LEU A 7 -17.38 -8.82 -17.92
CA LEU A 7 -18.37 -7.73 -17.84
C LEU A 7 -17.75 -6.47 -17.24
N ALA A 8 -16.87 -6.59 -16.24
CA ALA A 8 -16.15 -5.45 -15.68
C ALA A 8 -15.31 -4.70 -16.74
N LYS A 9 -14.71 -5.42 -17.70
CA LYS A 9 -13.95 -4.81 -18.82
C LYS A 9 -14.79 -3.93 -19.74
N ILE A 10 -16.10 -4.14 -19.79
CA ILE A 10 -17.04 -3.31 -20.57
C ILE A 10 -17.86 -2.37 -19.68
N GLY A 11 -17.42 -2.13 -18.44
CA GLY A 11 -18.07 -1.22 -17.49
C GLY A 11 -19.38 -1.74 -16.91
N LYS A 12 -19.62 -3.06 -16.93
CA LYS A 12 -20.80 -3.69 -16.32
C LYS A 12 -20.40 -4.42 -15.05
N GLU A 13 -20.78 -3.88 -13.90
CA GLU A 13 -20.53 -4.53 -12.61
C GLU A 13 -21.57 -5.64 -12.34
N VAL A 14 -21.10 -6.77 -11.83
CA VAL A 14 -21.96 -7.85 -11.32
C VAL A 14 -21.75 -7.94 -9.81
N PRO A 15 -22.80 -7.78 -8.98
CA PRO A 15 -22.62 -7.76 -7.53
C PRO A 15 -22.13 -9.13 -7.02
N HIS A 16 -21.11 -9.12 -6.16
CA HIS A 16 -20.49 -10.35 -5.65
C HIS A 16 -19.81 -10.16 -4.29
N TYR A 17 -19.93 -11.17 -3.40
CA TYR A 17 -19.28 -11.14 -2.08
C TYR A 17 -18.11 -12.11 -1.94
N CYS A 18 -18.22 -13.32 -2.48
CA CYS A 18 -17.16 -14.33 -2.29
C CYS A 18 -16.09 -14.24 -3.37
N TYR A 19 -16.45 -13.82 -4.58
CA TYR A 19 -15.51 -13.72 -5.69
C TYR A 19 -14.47 -12.64 -5.38
N HIS A 20 -13.20 -12.91 -5.66
CA HIS A 20 -12.12 -11.92 -5.61
C HIS A 20 -11.17 -12.29 -6.75
N PRO A 21 -10.73 -11.34 -7.62
CA PRO A 21 -9.95 -11.68 -8.82
C PRO A 21 -8.66 -12.44 -8.54
N LYS A 22 -8.08 -12.26 -7.36
CA LYS A 22 -6.83 -12.89 -6.92
C LYS A 22 -7.03 -14.11 -5.98
N LEU A 23 -8.25 -14.65 -5.87
CA LEU A 23 -8.53 -15.86 -5.07
C LEU A 23 -9.29 -16.91 -5.90
N PRO A 24 -9.14 -18.22 -5.61
CA PRO A 24 -9.89 -19.26 -6.30
C PRO A 24 -11.40 -19.08 -6.20
N VAL A 25 -12.14 -19.41 -7.26
CA VAL A 25 -13.61 -19.24 -7.29
C VAL A 25 -14.30 -20.17 -6.29
N ALA A 26 -15.19 -19.62 -5.46
CA ALA A 26 -15.93 -20.40 -4.45
C ALA A 26 -17.41 -20.61 -4.79
N GLY A 27 -18.10 -19.58 -5.29
CA GLY A 27 -19.53 -19.67 -5.64
C GLY A 27 -20.51 -19.85 -4.48
N ASN A 28 -20.10 -19.65 -3.22
CA ASN A 28 -20.95 -19.87 -2.04
C ASN A 28 -21.98 -18.75 -1.77
N CYS A 29 -21.71 -17.48 -2.13
CA CYS A 29 -22.60 -16.36 -1.80
C CYS A 29 -23.80 -16.15 -2.75
N ARG A 30 -23.74 -16.70 -3.98
CA ARG A 30 -24.79 -16.58 -5.02
C ARG A 30 -25.25 -15.17 -5.42
N MET A 31 -24.59 -14.10 -4.99
CA MET A 31 -24.98 -12.73 -5.37
C MET A 31 -24.80 -12.43 -6.88
N CYS A 32 -23.85 -13.11 -7.51
CA CYS A 32 -23.49 -12.91 -8.92
C CYS A 32 -24.37 -13.69 -9.92
N LEU A 33 -25.62 -14.01 -9.55
CA LEU A 33 -26.54 -14.72 -10.45
C LEU A 33 -26.88 -13.86 -11.66
N VAL A 34 -26.86 -14.49 -12.84
CA VAL A 34 -27.18 -13.90 -14.15
C VAL A 34 -27.97 -14.90 -14.99
N GLU A 35 -28.79 -14.41 -15.91
CA GLU A 35 -29.52 -15.26 -16.85
C GLU A 35 -28.67 -15.45 -18.10
N LEU A 36 -28.41 -16.71 -18.47
CA LEU A 36 -27.58 -17.07 -19.60
C LEU A 36 -28.43 -17.58 -20.75
N GLY A 37 -28.01 -17.30 -21.97
CA GLY A 37 -28.63 -17.82 -23.17
C GLY A 37 -27.60 -18.09 -24.26
N SER A 38 -27.97 -18.92 -25.22
CA SER A 38 -27.18 -19.17 -26.42
C SER A 38 -28.10 -19.26 -27.65
N PRO A 39 -27.60 -18.95 -28.86
CA PRO A 39 -28.33 -19.18 -30.09
C PRO A 39 -28.87 -20.61 -30.16
N MET A 40 -30.18 -20.74 -30.38
CA MET A 40 -30.80 -22.03 -30.63
C MET A 40 -30.32 -22.57 -31.97
N ARG A 41 -30.01 -23.86 -32.00
CA ARG A 41 -29.66 -24.57 -33.22
C ARG A 41 -30.70 -25.63 -33.52
N ASP A 42 -31.01 -25.80 -34.80
CA ASP A 42 -31.85 -26.90 -35.25
C ASP A 42 -31.12 -28.22 -34.99
N ARG A 43 -31.82 -29.21 -34.45
CA ARG A 43 -31.24 -30.53 -34.14
C ARG A 43 -30.93 -31.34 -35.39
N ALA A 44 -31.62 -31.07 -36.51
CA ALA A 44 -31.45 -31.79 -37.76
C ALA A 44 -30.34 -31.19 -38.63
N THR A 45 -30.27 -29.87 -38.75
CA THR A 45 -29.32 -29.18 -39.66
C THR A 45 -28.13 -28.56 -38.96
N ASN A 46 -28.16 -28.44 -37.62
CA ASN A 46 -27.15 -27.73 -36.80
C ASN A 46 -27.01 -26.23 -37.16
N GLU A 47 -27.94 -25.69 -37.94
CA GLU A 47 -28.00 -24.27 -38.30
C GLU A 47 -28.67 -23.45 -37.19
N VAL A 48 -28.33 -22.17 -37.10
CA VAL A 48 -28.89 -21.26 -36.09
C VAL A 48 -30.33 -20.91 -36.48
N ILE A 49 -31.27 -21.16 -35.57
CA ILE A 49 -32.67 -20.78 -35.77
C ILE A 49 -32.77 -19.26 -35.70
N LEU A 50 -33.29 -18.66 -36.76
CA LEU A 50 -33.51 -17.22 -36.83
C LEU A 50 -34.97 -16.88 -36.48
N GLU A 51 -35.15 -15.85 -35.67
CA GLU A 51 -36.44 -15.24 -35.36
C GLU A 51 -36.34 -13.76 -35.73
N ASN A 52 -37.15 -13.31 -36.71
CA ASN A 52 -37.11 -11.96 -37.26
C ASN A 52 -35.72 -11.53 -37.77
N GLY A 53 -35.00 -12.44 -38.43
CA GLY A 53 -33.65 -12.18 -38.98
C GLY A 53 -32.52 -12.10 -37.95
N LYS A 54 -32.80 -12.36 -36.66
CA LYS A 54 -31.79 -12.46 -35.60
C LYS A 54 -31.74 -13.88 -35.03
N PRO A 55 -30.59 -14.35 -34.53
CA PRO A 55 -30.51 -15.62 -33.82
C PRO A 55 -31.51 -15.68 -32.66
N LYS A 56 -32.38 -16.70 -32.66
CA LYS A 56 -33.29 -16.98 -31.55
C LYS A 56 -32.47 -17.45 -30.36
N ILE A 57 -32.56 -16.75 -29.23
CA ILE A 57 -31.77 -17.08 -28.04
C ILE A 57 -32.57 -18.00 -27.12
N GLY A 58 -32.03 -19.19 -26.87
CA GLY A 58 -32.55 -20.13 -25.87
C GLY A 58 -32.00 -19.76 -24.50
N TRP A 59 -32.82 -19.09 -23.70
CA TRP A 59 -32.48 -18.74 -22.31
C TRP A 59 -32.53 -19.97 -21.42
N GLN A 60 -31.55 -20.12 -20.55
CA GLN A 60 -31.48 -21.22 -19.58
C GLN A 60 -32.61 -21.08 -18.55
N PRO A 61 -33.22 -22.19 -18.11
CA PRO A 61 -34.36 -22.15 -17.19
C PRO A 61 -34.00 -21.67 -15.78
N LYS A 62 -32.70 -21.67 -15.42
CA LYS A 62 -32.20 -21.25 -14.12
C LYS A 62 -31.06 -20.25 -14.28
N PRO A 63 -31.02 -19.17 -13.48
CA PRO A 63 -29.85 -18.30 -13.41
C PRO A 63 -28.60 -19.07 -12.98
N ALA A 64 -27.45 -18.66 -13.52
CA ALA A 64 -26.15 -19.25 -13.23
C ALA A 64 -25.23 -18.24 -12.55
N ILE A 65 -24.21 -18.72 -11.85
CA ILE A 65 -23.23 -17.85 -11.19
C ILE A 65 -22.25 -17.27 -12.21
N ALA A 66 -22.14 -15.95 -12.29
CA ALA A 66 -21.19 -15.30 -13.20
C ALA A 66 -19.73 -15.60 -12.84
N CYS A 67 -19.40 -15.76 -11.56
CA CYS A 67 -18.01 -15.92 -11.11
C CYS A 67 -17.35 -17.24 -11.54
N ALA A 68 -18.13 -18.30 -11.81
CA ALA A 68 -17.62 -19.59 -12.28
C ALA A 68 -17.97 -19.88 -13.75
N THR A 69 -18.77 -19.03 -14.39
CA THR A 69 -19.13 -19.20 -15.81
C THR A 69 -18.10 -18.50 -16.67
N ASN A 70 -17.51 -19.21 -17.64
CA ASN A 70 -16.58 -18.63 -18.59
C ASN A 70 -17.31 -18.08 -19.82
N VAL A 71 -16.78 -16.98 -20.38
CA VAL A 71 -17.26 -16.47 -21.68
C VAL A 71 -16.98 -17.46 -22.79
N SER A 72 -17.94 -17.60 -23.71
CA SER A 72 -17.80 -18.38 -24.94
C SER A 72 -18.46 -17.63 -26.12
N PRO A 73 -18.02 -17.86 -27.36
CA PRO A 73 -18.69 -17.28 -28.54
C PRO A 73 -20.18 -17.60 -28.55
N GLY A 74 -21.01 -16.59 -28.82
CA GLY A 74 -22.47 -16.74 -28.83
C GLY A 74 -23.15 -16.74 -27.45
N LEU A 75 -22.41 -16.61 -26.35
CA LEU A 75 -23.01 -16.48 -25.01
C LEU A 75 -23.73 -15.13 -24.87
N HIS A 76 -25.03 -15.18 -24.56
CA HIS A 76 -25.85 -14.03 -24.24
C HIS A 76 -26.09 -13.98 -22.73
N VAL A 77 -26.05 -12.79 -22.14
CA VAL A 77 -26.19 -12.59 -20.70
C VAL A 77 -27.16 -11.44 -20.44
N LYS A 78 -28.14 -11.67 -19.56
CA LYS A 78 -28.97 -10.60 -18.98
C LYS A 78 -28.60 -10.38 -17.52
N LEU A 79 -28.47 -9.11 -17.13
CA LEU A 79 -28.08 -8.70 -15.78
C LEU A 79 -29.25 -8.16 -14.95
N ASP A 80 -30.36 -7.85 -15.60
CA ASP A 80 -31.48 -7.03 -15.11
C ASP A 80 -32.85 -7.68 -15.38
N SER A 81 -32.89 -8.96 -15.75
CA SER A 81 -34.16 -9.66 -15.93
C SER A 81 -34.93 -9.77 -14.60
N PRO A 82 -36.28 -9.85 -14.63
CA PRO A 82 -37.07 -10.00 -13.42
C PRO A 82 -36.63 -11.19 -12.54
N GLY A 83 -36.22 -12.29 -13.16
CA GLY A 83 -35.68 -13.46 -12.46
C GLY A 83 -34.35 -13.18 -11.76
N VAL A 84 -33.42 -12.47 -12.41
CA VAL A 84 -32.14 -12.07 -11.82
C VAL A 84 -32.35 -11.11 -10.65
N LYS A 85 -33.23 -10.13 -10.80
CA LYS A 85 -33.59 -9.19 -9.73
C LYS A 85 -34.15 -9.92 -8.50
N ALA A 86 -35.12 -10.81 -8.72
CA ALA A 86 -35.71 -11.61 -7.64
C ALA A 86 -34.67 -12.51 -6.93
N CYS A 87 -33.72 -13.07 -7.68
CA CYS A 87 -32.61 -13.84 -7.11
C CYS A 87 -31.68 -12.99 -6.23
N ARG A 88 -31.29 -11.78 -6.68
CA ARG A 88 -30.43 -10.88 -5.90
C ARG A 88 -31.12 -10.39 -4.64
N GLU A 89 -32.40 -10.04 -4.72
CA GLU A 89 -33.22 -9.68 -3.57
C GLU A 89 -33.32 -10.83 -2.57
N GLY A 90 -33.58 -12.05 -3.05
CA GLY A 90 -33.66 -13.25 -2.20
C GLY A 90 -32.32 -13.61 -1.54
N VAL A 91 -31.21 -13.50 -2.27
CA VAL A 91 -29.86 -13.71 -1.71
C VAL A 91 -29.56 -12.66 -0.65
N THR A 92 -29.84 -11.39 -0.92
CA THR A 92 -29.62 -10.29 0.03
C THR A 92 -30.44 -10.50 1.30
N GLU A 93 -31.71 -10.88 1.17
CA GLU A 93 -32.57 -11.21 2.31
C GLU A 93 -32.00 -12.35 3.16
N MET A 94 -31.52 -13.43 2.52
CA MET A 94 -30.89 -14.57 3.22
C MET A 94 -29.59 -14.17 3.94
N LEU A 95 -28.79 -13.28 3.34
CA LEU A 95 -27.56 -12.78 3.96
C LEU A 95 -27.87 -11.89 5.18
N LEU A 96 -28.95 -11.11 5.13
CA LEU A 96 -29.37 -10.23 6.20
C LEU A 96 -30.19 -10.93 7.30
N LEU A 97 -30.64 -12.16 7.06
CA LEU A 97 -31.48 -12.94 7.96
C LEU A 97 -30.90 -13.00 9.37
N ASN A 98 -29.65 -13.46 9.50
CA ASN A 98 -28.91 -13.52 10.77
C ASN A 98 -27.87 -12.40 10.95
N HIS A 99 -27.74 -11.48 9.99
CA HIS A 99 -26.81 -10.36 10.13
C HIS A 99 -27.31 -9.37 11.19
N PRO A 100 -26.45 -8.89 12.11
CA PRO A 100 -26.85 -8.01 13.20
C PRO A 100 -27.12 -6.59 12.72
N LEU A 101 -27.92 -5.84 13.48
CA LEU A 101 -28.20 -4.42 13.25
C LEU A 101 -27.08 -3.53 13.82
N ASP A 102 -25.84 -3.89 13.49
CA ASP A 102 -24.63 -3.29 14.05
C ASP A 102 -24.10 -2.10 13.23
N CYS A 103 -24.73 -1.74 12.10
CA CYS A 103 -24.21 -0.74 11.16
C CYS A 103 -23.73 0.57 11.84
N PRO A 104 -24.43 1.16 12.83
CA PRO A 104 -23.97 2.39 13.48
C PRO A 104 -22.64 2.23 14.24
N ILE A 105 -22.39 1.05 14.82
CA ILE A 105 -21.19 0.76 15.60
C ILE A 105 -20.10 0.07 14.77
N CYS A 106 -20.46 -0.59 13.67
CA CYS A 106 -19.58 -1.33 12.79
C CYS A 106 -18.48 -0.43 12.21
N ASP A 107 -17.23 -0.90 12.27
CA ASP A 107 -16.06 -0.15 11.78
C ASP A 107 -16.04 -0.01 10.25
N GLN A 108 -16.54 -1.04 9.56
CA GLN A 108 -16.64 -1.10 8.09
C GLN A 108 -17.78 -0.23 7.53
N ALA A 109 -18.61 0.40 8.38
CA ALA A 109 -19.68 1.25 7.91
C ALA A 109 -19.14 2.33 6.97
N GLY A 110 -19.80 2.55 5.82
CA GLY A 110 -19.35 3.47 4.78
C GLY A 110 -18.32 2.92 3.79
N GLU A 111 -17.78 1.72 4.04
CA GLU A 111 -16.96 0.94 3.10
C GLU A 111 -17.36 -0.55 3.09
N CYS A 112 -18.62 -0.83 3.43
CA CYS A 112 -19.18 -2.17 3.55
C CYS A 112 -19.93 -2.55 2.26
N LYS A 113 -19.45 -3.57 1.54
CA LYS A 113 -20.11 -4.03 0.31
C LYS A 113 -21.50 -4.61 0.55
N LEU A 114 -21.75 -5.18 1.73
CA LEU A 114 -23.10 -5.64 2.09
C LEU A 114 -24.08 -4.47 2.26
N GLN A 115 -23.62 -3.35 2.80
CA GLN A 115 -24.44 -2.14 2.92
C GLN A 115 -24.76 -1.58 1.54
N GLU A 116 -23.75 -1.40 0.68
CA GLU A 116 -23.90 -0.88 -0.68
C GLU A 116 -24.87 -1.74 -1.51
N PHE A 117 -24.60 -3.05 -1.61
CA PHE A 117 -25.44 -3.92 -2.41
C PHE A 117 -26.82 -4.17 -1.81
N SER A 118 -26.99 -4.06 -0.49
CA SER A 118 -28.33 -4.11 0.11
C SER A 118 -29.16 -2.88 -0.25
N ALA A 119 -28.54 -1.70 -0.38
CA ALA A 119 -29.24 -0.50 -0.80
C ALA A 119 -29.62 -0.55 -2.29
N GLU A 120 -28.74 -1.12 -3.14
CA GLU A 120 -28.93 -1.14 -4.59
C GLU A 120 -29.79 -2.33 -5.07
N TYR A 121 -29.61 -3.52 -4.49
CA TYR A 121 -30.23 -4.77 -4.96
C TYR A 121 -31.17 -5.42 -3.94
N GLY A 122 -31.32 -4.85 -2.74
CA GLY A 122 -32.20 -5.36 -1.70
C GLY A 122 -33.65 -4.91 -1.86
N LYS A 123 -34.57 -5.54 -1.10
CA LYS A 123 -36.01 -5.21 -1.11
C LYS A 123 -36.37 -3.90 -0.38
N GLY A 124 -35.46 -3.36 0.43
CA GLY A 124 -35.69 -2.17 1.27
C GLY A 124 -36.43 -2.41 2.59
N TYR A 125 -37.03 -3.59 2.81
CA TYR A 125 -37.66 -3.98 4.08
C TYR A 125 -37.32 -5.43 4.44
N SER A 126 -37.36 -5.75 5.74
CA SER A 126 -37.21 -7.12 6.25
C SER A 126 -38.58 -7.76 6.47
N ARG A 127 -38.69 -9.06 6.16
CA ARG A 127 -39.84 -9.90 6.55
C ARG A 127 -39.53 -10.80 7.75
N TYR A 128 -38.27 -10.84 8.16
CA TYR A 128 -37.81 -11.68 9.26
C TYR A 128 -38.14 -11.01 10.60
N VAL A 129 -38.90 -11.71 11.44
CA VAL A 129 -39.40 -11.24 12.74
C VAL A 129 -38.90 -12.08 13.93
N ASP A 130 -38.20 -13.18 13.66
CA ASP A 130 -37.69 -14.09 14.69
C ASP A 130 -36.36 -13.60 15.28
N GLU A 131 -35.93 -14.27 16.34
CA GLU A 131 -34.65 -14.01 16.98
C GLU A 131 -33.49 -14.46 16.08
N LYS A 132 -32.54 -13.54 15.85
CA LYS A 132 -31.33 -13.80 15.07
C LYS A 132 -30.36 -14.68 15.87
N ASN A 133 -29.62 -15.53 15.16
CA ASN A 133 -28.57 -16.33 15.78
C ASN A 133 -27.47 -15.45 16.40
N ALA A 134 -27.26 -15.60 17.70
CA ALA A 134 -26.11 -15.00 18.38
C ALA A 134 -24.83 -15.78 18.07
N LYS A 135 -23.74 -15.06 17.77
CA LYS A 135 -22.41 -15.63 17.49
C LYS A 135 -21.33 -14.89 18.29
N PRO A 136 -20.13 -15.47 18.45
CA PRO A 136 -19.05 -14.81 19.17
C PRO A 136 -18.73 -13.41 18.62
N LYS A 137 -18.61 -12.43 19.52
CA LYS A 137 -18.20 -11.05 19.22
C LYS A 137 -16.84 -10.76 19.81
N LYS A 138 -16.10 -9.83 19.21
CA LYS A 138 -14.80 -9.35 19.71
C LYS A 138 -13.79 -10.49 19.96
N THR A 139 -13.85 -11.56 19.18
CA THR A 139 -12.92 -12.66 19.27
C THR A 139 -11.59 -12.22 18.67
N ARG A 140 -10.52 -12.21 19.47
CA ARG A 140 -9.17 -11.98 18.93
C ARG A 140 -8.71 -13.23 18.19
N LEU A 141 -8.50 -13.10 16.88
CA LEU A 141 -7.95 -14.19 16.07
C LEU A 141 -6.42 -14.18 16.09
N GLY A 142 -5.82 -13.05 16.46
CA GLY A 142 -4.37 -12.87 16.59
C GLY A 142 -4.05 -11.46 17.06
N PRO A 143 -2.79 -11.02 16.97
CA PRO A 143 -2.35 -9.72 17.49
C PRO A 143 -3.00 -8.52 16.76
N ARG A 144 -3.34 -8.70 15.47
CA ARG A 144 -3.75 -7.60 14.58
C ARG A 144 -5.21 -7.66 14.15
N VAL A 145 -5.88 -8.82 14.22
CA VAL A 145 -7.24 -9.00 13.67
C VAL A 145 -8.23 -9.41 14.76
N THR A 146 -9.34 -8.66 14.84
CA THR A 146 -10.49 -8.97 15.73
C THR A 146 -11.70 -9.35 14.88
N LEU A 147 -12.37 -10.43 15.27
CA LEU A 147 -13.55 -11.00 14.63
C LEU A 147 -14.83 -10.66 15.42
N ASP A 148 -15.82 -10.09 14.72
CA ASP A 148 -17.23 -10.13 15.12
C ASP A 148 -17.98 -11.10 14.19
N ASP A 149 -18.14 -12.36 14.61
CA ASP A 149 -18.63 -13.43 13.73
C ASP A 149 -20.09 -13.26 13.32
N GLU A 150 -20.90 -12.54 14.12
CA GLU A 150 -22.28 -12.19 13.73
C GLU A 150 -22.35 -11.42 12.42
N ARG A 151 -21.32 -10.61 12.12
CA ARG A 151 -21.27 -9.84 10.87
C ARG A 151 -20.78 -10.69 9.70
N CYS A 152 -20.22 -11.87 9.95
CA CYS A 152 -19.63 -12.72 8.92
C CYS A 152 -20.72 -13.37 8.05
N ILE A 153 -20.65 -13.12 6.74
CA ILE A 153 -21.53 -13.73 5.74
C ILE A 153 -20.99 -15.03 5.13
N LEU A 154 -19.99 -15.64 5.78
CA LEU A 154 -19.43 -16.95 5.40
C LEU A 154 -18.94 -17.05 3.95
N CYS A 155 -18.48 -15.94 3.38
CA CYS A 155 -18.04 -15.86 1.98
C CYS A 155 -16.70 -16.57 1.67
N SER A 156 -16.04 -17.11 2.70
CA SER A 156 -14.76 -17.84 2.65
C SER A 156 -13.55 -17.10 2.05
N ARG A 157 -13.61 -15.78 1.82
CA ARG A 157 -12.47 -15.02 1.26
C ARG A 157 -11.24 -15.08 2.17
N CYS A 158 -11.40 -14.87 3.47
CA CYS A 158 -10.31 -14.93 4.45
C CYS A 158 -9.67 -16.33 4.53
N VAL A 159 -10.49 -17.39 4.56
CA VAL A 159 -10.02 -18.78 4.57
C VAL A 159 -9.20 -19.10 3.31
N ARG A 160 -9.72 -18.76 2.12
CA ARG A 160 -8.98 -18.95 0.86
C ARG A 160 -7.70 -18.12 0.80
N PHE A 161 -7.73 -16.88 1.28
CA PHE A 161 -6.52 -16.06 1.35
C PHE A 161 -5.44 -16.72 2.21
N CYS A 162 -5.80 -17.18 3.41
CA CYS A 162 -4.89 -17.89 4.30
C CYS A 162 -4.27 -19.14 3.64
N ASN A 163 -5.09 -19.94 2.95
CA ASN A 163 -4.65 -21.17 2.31
C ASN A 163 -3.79 -20.91 1.06
N ASP A 164 -4.28 -20.05 0.16
CA ASP A 164 -3.76 -19.95 -1.21
C ASP A 164 -2.70 -18.86 -1.36
N ILE A 165 -2.79 -17.77 -0.59
CA ILE A 165 -1.89 -16.61 -0.71
C ILE A 165 -0.90 -16.57 0.44
N ALA A 166 -1.37 -16.50 1.68
CA ALA A 166 -0.49 -16.44 2.85
C ALA A 166 0.23 -17.76 3.14
N LYS A 167 -0.22 -18.87 2.53
CA LYS A 167 0.28 -20.24 2.75
C LYS A 167 0.33 -20.65 4.22
N ASP A 168 -0.62 -20.14 5.00
CA ASP A 168 -0.79 -20.40 6.43
C ASP A 168 -2.27 -20.67 6.72
N PRO A 169 -2.73 -21.93 6.57
CA PRO A 169 -4.14 -22.31 6.66
C PRO A 169 -4.63 -22.34 8.12
N VAL A 170 -4.70 -21.16 8.74
CA VAL A 170 -5.09 -21.00 10.16
C VAL A 170 -6.59 -20.77 10.36
N LEU A 171 -7.28 -20.21 9.36
CA LEU A 171 -8.72 -19.92 9.44
C LEU A 171 -9.56 -21.05 8.85
N GLY A 172 -10.69 -21.34 9.48
CA GLY A 172 -11.66 -22.32 8.98
C GLY A 172 -13.08 -22.06 9.50
N PHE A 173 -14.06 -22.70 8.87
CA PHE A 173 -15.42 -22.74 9.38
C PHE A 173 -15.63 -24.01 10.20
N VAL A 174 -16.25 -23.84 11.36
CA VAL A 174 -16.74 -24.93 12.21
C VAL A 174 -18.27 -24.93 12.25
N ASN A 175 -18.86 -26.04 12.70
CA ASN A 175 -20.29 -26.33 12.68
C ASN A 175 -20.86 -26.51 11.26
N ARG A 176 -22.20 -26.53 11.14
CA ARG A 176 -22.95 -26.66 9.88
C ARG A 176 -24.21 -25.79 9.92
N GLY A 177 -24.73 -25.45 8.73
CA GLY A 177 -25.96 -24.66 8.59
C GLY A 177 -25.83 -23.22 9.13
N SER A 178 -26.90 -22.70 9.71
CA SER A 178 -26.95 -21.31 10.23
C SER A 178 -26.07 -21.07 11.46
N PHE A 179 -25.55 -22.13 12.09
CA PHE A 179 -24.63 -22.07 13.24
C PHE A 179 -23.15 -22.14 12.84
N ASN A 180 -22.85 -22.06 11.54
CA ASN A 180 -21.49 -21.97 11.02
C ASN A 180 -20.77 -20.74 11.59
N THR A 181 -19.55 -20.95 12.11
CA THR A 181 -18.73 -19.89 12.71
C THR A 181 -17.31 -19.93 12.15
N LEU A 182 -16.75 -18.75 11.87
CA LEU A 182 -15.35 -18.60 11.51
C LEU A 182 -14.49 -18.68 12.78
N THR A 183 -13.43 -19.47 12.76
CA THR A 183 -12.47 -19.56 13.87
C THR A 183 -11.06 -19.88 13.39
N CYS A 184 -10.08 -19.74 14.29
CA CYS A 184 -8.75 -20.28 14.10
C CYS A 184 -8.71 -21.77 14.43
N PHE A 185 -7.82 -22.52 13.77
CA PHE A 185 -7.51 -23.90 14.15
C PHE A 185 -7.04 -23.95 15.62
N PRO A 186 -7.45 -24.95 16.43
CA PRO A 186 -7.06 -25.04 17.83
C PRO A 186 -5.54 -24.93 18.04
N GLY A 187 -5.12 -24.04 18.94
CA GLY A 187 -3.70 -23.79 19.23
C GLY A 187 -2.96 -22.93 18.21
N LYS A 188 -3.64 -22.39 17.19
CA LYS A 188 -3.08 -21.45 16.22
C LYS A 188 -3.74 -20.08 16.32
N GLU A 189 -3.00 -19.06 15.92
CA GLU A 189 -3.45 -17.68 15.81
C GLU A 189 -3.15 -17.14 14.42
N LEU A 190 -3.99 -16.22 13.95
CA LEU A 190 -3.76 -15.46 12.73
C LEU A 190 -2.67 -14.41 12.97
N ASN A 191 -1.41 -14.85 12.95
CA ASN A 191 -0.23 -14.05 13.30
C ASN A 191 0.79 -13.89 12.16
N ASN A 192 0.57 -14.50 10.99
CA ASN A 192 1.42 -14.31 9.82
C ASN A 192 1.48 -12.85 9.37
N ASN A 193 2.55 -12.48 8.66
CA ASN A 193 2.82 -11.10 8.24
C ASN A 193 1.90 -10.59 7.10
N TYR A 194 0.78 -11.26 6.84
CA TYR A 194 -0.19 -10.87 5.83
C TYR A 194 -1.63 -10.90 6.37
N SER A 195 -1.80 -11.02 7.70
CA SER A 195 -3.09 -11.19 8.35
C SER A 195 -4.08 -10.06 8.07
N LEU A 196 -3.63 -8.81 7.97
CA LEU A 196 -4.53 -7.66 7.75
C LEU A 196 -5.09 -7.61 6.32
N ASN A 197 -4.52 -8.34 5.36
CA ASN A 197 -5.17 -8.51 4.06
C ASN A 197 -6.51 -9.24 4.19
N THR A 198 -6.71 -10.05 5.25
CA THR A 198 -8.02 -10.67 5.53
C THR A 198 -9.08 -9.63 5.92
N VAL A 199 -8.66 -8.50 6.50
CA VAL A 199 -9.52 -7.34 6.80
C VAL A 199 -9.86 -6.63 5.49
N ASP A 200 -8.86 -6.33 4.66
CA ASP A 200 -9.07 -5.61 3.39
C ASP A 200 -10.02 -6.34 2.43
N ILE A 201 -9.93 -7.67 2.33
CA ILE A 201 -10.79 -8.46 1.43
C ILE A 201 -12.15 -8.79 2.05
N CYS A 202 -12.34 -8.57 3.35
CA CYS A 202 -13.61 -8.88 4.01
C CYS A 202 -14.68 -7.94 3.46
N PRO A 203 -15.74 -8.44 2.81
CA PRO A 203 -16.76 -7.57 2.22
C PRO A 203 -17.69 -6.92 3.27
N VAL A 204 -17.51 -7.26 4.55
CA VAL A 204 -18.33 -6.92 5.71
C VAL A 204 -17.43 -6.61 6.89
N GLY A 205 -17.95 -5.93 7.91
CA GLY A 205 -17.16 -5.59 9.12
C GLY A 205 -17.00 -6.73 10.13
N ALA A 206 -16.82 -7.96 9.65
CA ALA A 206 -16.59 -9.13 10.49
C ALA A 206 -15.13 -9.21 10.95
N LEU A 207 -14.18 -9.08 10.02
CA LEU A 207 -12.76 -8.99 10.34
C LEU A 207 -12.35 -7.53 10.33
N THR A 208 -11.84 -7.05 11.46
CA THR A 208 -11.45 -5.64 11.62
C THR A 208 -10.02 -5.55 12.16
N SER A 209 -9.29 -4.51 11.75
CA SER A 209 -7.99 -4.21 12.31
C SER A 209 -8.15 -3.84 13.78
N THR A 210 -7.47 -4.55 14.66
CA THR A 210 -7.54 -4.31 16.10
C THR A 210 -6.98 -2.95 16.48
N ASP A 211 -6.01 -2.46 15.70
CA ASP A 211 -5.43 -1.14 15.90
C ASP A 211 -6.35 -0.03 15.41
N PHE A 212 -7.03 -0.18 14.27
CA PHE A 212 -7.83 0.92 13.68
C PHE A 212 -9.27 0.99 14.22
N ARG A 213 -9.85 -0.16 14.60
CA ARG A 213 -11.24 -0.30 14.99
C ARG A 213 -11.68 0.78 15.99
N PHE A 214 -12.77 1.47 15.64
CA PHE A 214 -13.41 2.52 16.44
C PHE A 214 -12.59 3.81 16.64
N LYS A 215 -11.42 3.97 15.99
CA LYS A 215 -10.65 5.22 16.06
C LYS A 215 -11.19 6.32 15.15
N MET A 216 -11.71 5.97 13.97
CA MET A 216 -12.21 6.94 12.99
C MET A 216 -13.17 6.28 12.00
N ARG A 217 -14.09 7.07 11.41
CA ARG A 217 -14.93 6.62 10.28
C ARG A 217 -14.30 6.97 8.94
N VAL A 218 -14.48 6.08 7.97
CA VAL A 218 -13.76 6.16 6.69
C VAL A 218 -14.13 7.34 5.81
N TRP A 219 -15.36 7.84 5.91
CA TRP A 219 -15.79 9.04 5.19
C TRP A 219 -15.14 10.33 5.69
N PHE A 220 -14.50 10.32 6.86
CA PHE A 220 -13.72 11.46 7.36
C PHE A 220 -12.24 11.41 6.96
N LEU A 221 -11.76 10.27 6.45
CA LEU A 221 -10.35 10.07 6.16
C LEU A 221 -10.02 10.50 4.73
N LYS A 222 -8.97 11.33 4.60
CA LYS A 222 -8.34 11.62 3.33
C LYS A 222 -7.53 10.40 2.89
N LYS A 223 -7.67 10.01 1.63
CA LYS A 223 -6.89 8.94 0.99
C LYS A 223 -5.73 9.56 0.21
N THR A 224 -4.49 9.22 0.56
CA THR A 224 -3.31 9.69 -0.17
C THR A 224 -2.51 8.50 -0.72
N PRO A 225 -2.24 8.44 -2.03
CA PRO A 225 -1.35 7.42 -2.62
C PRO A 225 0.09 7.54 -2.10
N SER A 226 0.66 6.41 -1.68
CA SER A 226 2.04 6.34 -1.20
C SER A 226 2.69 5.00 -1.59
N ILE A 227 3.92 4.77 -1.12
CA ILE A 227 4.74 3.58 -1.37
C ILE A 227 5.30 3.08 -0.05
N CYS A 228 5.27 1.77 0.15
CA CYS A 228 5.88 1.12 1.32
C CYS A 228 7.41 1.16 1.21
N THR A 229 8.08 1.65 2.26
CA THR A 229 9.55 1.75 2.33
C THR A 229 10.22 0.59 3.05
N GLU A 230 9.49 -0.47 3.39
CA GLU A 230 10.03 -1.60 4.16
C GLU A 230 11.08 -2.42 3.39
N SER A 231 10.93 -2.52 2.06
CA SER A 231 11.86 -3.24 1.20
C SER A 231 11.87 -2.66 -0.21
N SER A 232 12.80 -3.13 -1.05
CA SER A 232 12.92 -2.70 -2.44
C SER A 232 11.79 -3.14 -3.36
N VAL A 233 10.78 -3.89 -2.87
CA VAL A 233 9.59 -4.25 -3.68
C VAL A 233 8.77 -3.01 -4.06
N GLY A 234 8.70 -2.01 -3.17
CA GLY A 234 7.95 -0.77 -3.43
C GLY A 234 6.43 -0.98 -3.52
N VAL A 235 5.85 -1.73 -2.56
CA VAL A 235 4.41 -2.02 -2.50
C VAL A 235 3.60 -0.71 -2.57
N ASN A 236 2.61 -0.64 -3.46
CA ASN A 236 1.73 0.53 -3.55
C ASN A 236 0.76 0.57 -2.36
N THR A 237 0.66 1.73 -1.71
CA THR A 237 -0.18 1.90 -0.52
C THR A 237 -1.13 3.08 -0.66
N THR A 238 -2.17 3.08 0.17
CA THR A 238 -3.03 4.22 0.45
C THR A 238 -2.90 4.57 1.92
N VAL A 239 -2.51 5.81 2.20
CA VAL A 239 -2.40 6.36 3.54
C VAL A 239 -3.72 7.05 3.88
N TRP A 240 -4.32 6.68 5.00
CA TRP A 240 -5.57 7.24 5.48
C TRP A 240 -5.28 8.20 6.63
N SER A 241 -5.49 9.49 6.39
CA SER A 241 -5.15 10.54 7.35
C SER A 241 -6.30 11.52 7.57
N ARG A 242 -6.28 12.20 8.72
CA ARG A 242 -7.17 13.31 9.05
C ARG A 242 -6.47 14.23 10.03
N GLU A 243 -6.58 15.55 9.81
CA GLU A 243 -6.08 16.57 10.74
C GLU A 243 -4.60 16.36 11.12
N GLY A 244 -3.77 16.01 10.13
CA GLY A 244 -2.33 15.77 10.34
C GLY A 244 -1.96 14.43 10.97
N LYS A 245 -2.93 13.59 11.35
CA LYS A 245 -2.69 12.26 11.92
C LYS A 245 -2.99 11.15 10.92
N ILE A 246 -2.14 10.14 10.87
CA ILE A 246 -2.37 8.92 10.08
C ILE A 246 -3.05 7.88 10.98
N TYR A 247 -4.12 7.25 10.48
CA TYR A 247 -4.89 6.26 11.23
C TYR A 247 -4.65 4.82 10.76
N ARG A 248 -4.43 4.62 9.46
CA ARG A 248 -4.12 3.31 8.89
C ARG A 248 -3.44 3.45 7.52
N ILE A 249 -2.76 2.39 7.11
CA ILE A 249 -2.27 2.17 5.74
C ILE A 249 -2.95 0.91 5.18
N THR A 250 -3.47 1.00 3.96
CA THR A 250 -4.03 -0.13 3.22
C THR A 250 -3.28 -0.33 1.90
N PRO A 251 -3.30 -1.53 1.29
CA PRO A 251 -2.75 -1.74 -0.04
C PRO A 251 -3.50 -0.88 -1.06
N ARG A 252 -2.78 -0.46 -2.10
CA ARG A 252 -3.37 0.09 -3.32
C ARG A 252 -3.04 -0.88 -4.45
N GLN A 253 -4.06 -1.25 -5.24
CA GLN A 253 -3.87 -2.26 -6.26
C GLN A 253 -2.85 -1.80 -7.32
N ASN A 254 -1.90 -2.69 -7.63
CA ASN A 254 -0.98 -2.59 -8.75
C ASN A 254 -0.55 -3.99 -9.18
N ASP A 255 -1.19 -4.50 -10.23
CA ASP A 255 -0.95 -5.84 -10.77
C ASP A 255 0.50 -6.05 -11.26
N ALA A 256 1.26 -4.97 -11.48
CA ALA A 256 2.66 -5.05 -11.87
C ALA A 256 3.65 -5.13 -10.68
N VAL A 257 3.18 -4.94 -9.44
CA VAL A 257 4.03 -4.88 -8.24
C VAL A 257 3.49 -5.76 -7.12
N ASN A 258 2.36 -5.39 -6.51
CA ASN A 258 1.86 -6.02 -5.29
C ASN A 258 0.48 -6.68 -5.44
N ASP A 259 -0.05 -6.74 -6.66
CA ASP A 259 -1.45 -7.08 -6.92
C ASP A 259 -2.36 -6.25 -6.02
N THR A 260 -2.99 -6.85 -5.02
CA THR A 260 -3.88 -6.19 -4.04
C THR A 260 -3.36 -6.34 -2.61
N TRP A 261 -2.14 -6.84 -2.43
CA TRP A 261 -1.62 -7.33 -1.15
C TRP A 261 -0.59 -6.37 -0.55
N MET A 262 -0.42 -6.47 0.77
CA MET A 262 0.60 -5.74 1.52
C MET A 262 0.93 -6.47 2.81
N ALA A 263 2.22 -6.54 3.16
CA ALA A 263 2.66 -7.10 4.43
C ALA A 263 2.20 -6.26 5.64
N ASP A 264 1.97 -6.91 6.78
CA ASP A 264 1.49 -6.28 7.99
C ASP A 264 2.54 -5.32 8.59
N SER A 265 3.82 -5.71 8.57
CA SER A 265 4.95 -4.88 8.98
C SER A 265 4.99 -3.53 8.24
N GLY A 266 4.78 -3.54 6.93
CA GLY A 266 4.66 -2.31 6.13
C GLY A 266 3.51 -1.40 6.56
N ARG A 267 2.42 -1.95 7.12
CA ARG A 267 1.26 -1.17 7.58
C ARG A 267 1.54 -0.45 8.90
N GLU A 268 2.57 -0.86 9.62
CA GLU A 268 2.98 -0.23 10.87
C GLU A 268 3.95 0.93 10.67
N LEU A 269 4.48 1.12 9.46
CA LEU A 269 5.47 2.16 9.16
C LEU A 269 4.99 3.57 9.51
N TYR A 270 3.68 3.85 9.52
CA TYR A 270 3.18 5.17 9.91
C TYR A 270 3.42 5.49 11.39
N LYS A 271 3.62 4.48 12.25
CA LYS A 271 3.85 4.69 13.69
C LYS A 271 5.11 5.50 13.96
N GLN A 272 6.11 5.42 13.07
CA GLN A 272 7.33 6.22 13.16
C GLN A 272 7.04 7.73 13.10
N VAL A 273 5.92 8.14 12.49
CA VAL A 273 5.57 9.56 12.38
C VAL A 273 5.36 10.19 13.76
N GLU A 274 4.73 9.45 14.67
CA GLU A 274 4.41 9.89 16.04
C GLU A 274 5.44 9.38 17.07
N ASP A 275 6.61 8.89 16.63
CA ASP A 275 7.65 8.39 17.52
C ASP A 275 8.24 9.51 18.39
N ALA A 276 8.52 9.22 19.66
CA ALA A 276 9.08 10.19 20.59
C ALA A 276 10.50 10.65 20.20
N ASN A 277 11.22 9.85 19.41
CA ASN A 277 12.57 10.14 18.93
C ASN A 277 12.59 11.05 17.70
N ARG A 278 11.45 11.55 17.21
CA ARG A 278 11.40 12.45 16.05
C ARG A 278 12.20 13.74 16.28
N ILE A 279 13.02 14.10 15.30
CA ILE A 279 13.79 15.35 15.30
C ILE A 279 12.91 16.45 14.72
N THR A 280 12.56 17.44 15.54
CA THR A 280 11.69 18.56 15.18
C THR A 280 12.40 19.91 15.17
N SER A 281 13.67 19.96 15.53
CA SER A 281 14.47 21.19 15.56
C SER A 281 15.90 20.88 15.11
N ALA A 282 16.52 21.82 14.40
CA ALA A 282 17.92 21.72 14.04
C ALA A 282 18.83 21.94 15.25
N SER A 283 20.02 21.35 15.21
CA SER A 283 21.02 21.55 16.27
C SER A 283 22.43 21.71 15.70
N VAL A 284 23.25 22.49 16.41
CA VAL A 284 24.69 22.63 16.16
C VAL A 284 25.42 22.33 17.46
N LYS A 285 26.35 21.37 17.44
CA LYS A 285 27.10 20.87 18.59
C LYS A 285 26.19 20.51 19.77
N GLY A 286 25.10 19.80 19.47
CA GLY A 286 24.08 19.37 20.44
C GLY A 286 23.10 20.47 20.91
N ASN A 287 23.35 21.75 20.60
CA ASN A 287 22.47 22.84 21.01
C ASN A 287 21.42 23.13 19.94
N LYS A 288 20.15 23.20 20.34
CA LYS A 288 19.06 23.58 19.43
C LYS A 288 19.28 24.99 18.89
N THR A 289 19.07 25.17 17.59
CA THR A 289 19.25 26.47 16.92
C THR A 289 18.22 26.66 15.82
N SER A 290 18.20 27.85 15.22
CA SER A 290 17.35 28.13 14.06
C SER A 290 17.83 27.35 12.83
N LEU A 291 16.89 27.06 11.93
CA LEU A 291 17.20 26.27 10.75
C LEU A 291 18.24 26.96 9.84
N ASP A 292 18.20 28.28 9.75
CA ASP A 292 19.16 29.05 8.94
C ASP A 292 20.58 29.01 9.51
N VAL A 293 20.73 29.11 10.84
CA VAL A 293 22.05 28.98 11.48
C VAL A 293 22.63 27.59 11.24
N ALA A 294 21.84 26.54 11.50
CA ALA A 294 22.28 25.17 11.24
C ALA A 294 22.63 24.93 9.77
N PHE A 295 21.81 25.45 8.85
CA PHE A 295 22.05 25.33 7.41
C PHE A 295 23.34 26.04 6.99
N ASN A 296 23.59 27.25 7.48
CA ASN A 296 24.79 28.01 7.14
C ASN A 296 26.05 27.29 7.65
N THR A 297 26.03 26.81 8.90
CA THR A 297 27.15 26.01 9.46
C THR A 297 27.36 24.71 8.67
N ALA A 298 26.28 24.02 8.27
CA ALA A 298 26.39 22.85 7.41
C ALA A 298 27.00 23.19 6.05
N SER A 299 26.59 24.29 5.43
CA SER A 299 27.14 24.74 4.14
C SER A 299 28.64 25.05 4.22
N GLU A 300 29.09 25.68 5.31
CA GLU A 300 30.52 25.92 5.56
C GLU A 300 31.31 24.62 5.69
N ILE A 301 30.78 23.63 6.43
CA ILE A 301 31.40 22.30 6.57
C ILE A 301 31.50 21.57 5.22
N ILE A 302 30.45 21.64 4.41
CA ILE A 302 30.42 21.01 3.08
C ILE A 302 31.45 21.67 2.15
N LYS A 303 31.61 23.00 2.24
CA LYS A 303 32.53 23.79 1.40
C LYS A 303 34.00 23.70 1.85
N SER A 304 34.32 23.21 3.05
CA SER A 304 35.69 23.18 3.56
C SER A 304 36.63 22.19 2.86
N GLY A 305 36.12 21.40 1.90
CA GLY A 305 36.88 20.43 1.12
C GLY A 305 37.09 19.10 1.84
N GLN A 306 37.56 18.09 1.09
CA GLN A 306 37.72 16.70 1.57
C GLN A 306 36.41 16.09 2.11
N LEU A 307 35.32 16.33 1.36
CA LEU A 307 33.97 15.85 1.66
C LEU A 307 33.82 14.38 1.26
N ALA A 308 33.18 13.60 2.13
CA ALA A 308 32.54 12.34 1.79
C ALA A 308 31.03 12.43 2.02
N ILE A 309 30.25 11.68 1.25
CA ILE A 309 28.78 11.69 1.31
C ILE A 309 28.28 10.26 1.55
N VAL A 310 27.49 10.07 2.60
CA VAL A 310 26.72 8.84 2.86
C VAL A 310 25.27 9.12 2.52
N GLY A 311 24.81 8.63 1.37
CA GLY A 311 23.41 8.68 0.96
C GLY A 311 22.62 7.48 1.49
N SER A 312 21.29 7.51 1.35
CA SER A 312 20.40 6.43 1.76
C SER A 312 19.52 5.94 0.61
N GLY A 313 19.17 4.66 0.66
CA GLY A 313 18.07 4.09 -0.13
C GLY A 313 16.68 4.61 0.24
N HIS A 314 16.53 5.34 1.34
CA HIS A 314 15.28 5.98 1.76
C HIS A 314 15.09 7.39 1.19
N LEU A 315 16.11 7.91 0.48
CA LEU A 315 16.00 9.15 -0.27
C LEU A 315 15.24 8.91 -1.58
N SER A 316 14.47 9.90 -2.00
CA SER A 316 13.77 9.86 -3.28
C SER A 316 14.75 9.99 -4.45
N VAL A 317 14.32 9.67 -5.67
CA VAL A 317 15.11 9.84 -6.89
C VAL A 317 15.60 11.28 -7.04
N GLU A 318 14.74 12.25 -6.71
CA GLU A 318 15.06 13.67 -6.72
C GLU A 318 16.19 14.00 -5.73
N GLU A 319 16.10 13.51 -4.50
CA GLU A 319 17.10 13.72 -3.45
C GLU A 319 18.44 13.03 -3.78
N GLN A 320 18.38 11.81 -4.34
CA GLN A 320 19.57 11.08 -4.77
C GLN A 320 20.29 11.78 -5.93
N TYR A 321 19.55 12.38 -6.85
CA TYR A 321 20.13 13.19 -7.92
C TYR A 321 20.81 14.45 -7.39
N LEU A 322 20.18 15.16 -6.45
CA LEU A 322 20.79 16.32 -5.81
C LEU A 322 22.09 15.96 -5.07
N LEU A 323 22.13 14.80 -4.40
CA LEU A 323 23.38 14.30 -3.80
C LEU A 323 24.43 13.93 -4.84
N SER A 324 24.03 13.33 -5.96
CA SER A 324 24.93 12.99 -7.08
C SER A 324 25.55 14.26 -7.69
N ASP A 325 24.76 15.31 -7.89
CA ASP A 325 25.24 16.61 -8.37
C ASP A 325 26.17 17.30 -7.36
N LEU A 326 25.79 17.31 -6.08
CA LEU A 326 26.62 17.84 -5.01
C LEU A 326 27.96 17.10 -4.91
N ALA A 327 27.94 15.77 -5.05
CA ALA A 327 29.15 14.95 -5.05
C ALA A 327 30.09 15.33 -6.19
N LYS A 328 29.57 15.52 -7.40
CA LYS A 328 30.35 15.94 -8.58
C LYS A 328 30.97 17.32 -8.36
N LYS A 329 30.21 18.29 -7.84
CA LYS A 329 30.68 19.66 -7.57
C LYS A 329 31.84 19.70 -6.57
N HIS A 330 31.81 18.84 -5.56
CA HIS A 330 32.85 18.77 -4.54
C HIS A 330 33.90 17.68 -4.77
N SER A 331 33.85 16.96 -5.90
CA SER A 331 34.66 15.77 -6.16
C SER A 331 34.64 14.77 -4.98
N ALA A 332 33.49 14.67 -4.31
CA ALA A 332 33.29 13.86 -3.12
C ALA A 332 33.01 12.40 -3.49
N LYS A 333 33.55 11.47 -2.70
CA LYS A 333 33.16 10.07 -2.79
C LYS A 333 31.79 9.86 -2.15
N THR A 334 30.94 9.09 -2.81
CA THR A 334 29.60 8.73 -2.35
C THR A 334 29.55 7.28 -1.89
N TYR A 335 28.81 7.05 -0.81
CA TYR A 335 28.59 5.75 -0.22
C TYR A 335 27.08 5.59 -0.02
N VAL A 336 26.50 4.50 -0.51
CA VAL A 336 25.09 4.16 -0.26
C VAL A 336 25.08 2.75 0.35
N PRO A 337 24.92 2.65 1.68
CA PRO A 337 24.89 1.36 2.34
C PRO A 337 23.63 0.61 1.92
N ALA A 338 23.77 -0.70 1.73
CA ALA A 338 22.61 -1.57 1.55
C ALA A 338 22.17 -2.13 2.90
N HIS A 339 20.86 -2.16 3.09
CA HIS A 339 20.23 -2.85 4.21
C HIS A 339 19.70 -4.19 3.72
N THR A 340 20.05 -5.27 4.40
CA THR A 340 19.59 -6.61 4.04
C THR A 340 18.88 -7.27 5.21
N GLY A 341 17.94 -8.16 4.90
CA GLY A 341 17.21 -8.93 5.89
C GLY A 341 16.64 -10.20 5.26
N LYS A 342 15.92 -10.98 6.05
CA LYS A 342 15.25 -12.18 5.55
C LYS A 342 14.11 -11.77 4.61
N GLY A 343 14.14 -12.24 3.36
CA GLY A 343 13.01 -12.13 2.44
C GLY A 343 11.93 -13.17 2.75
N ASP A 344 10.69 -12.92 2.32
CA ASP A 344 9.57 -13.84 2.50
C ASP A 344 9.14 -14.55 1.22
N GLY A 345 9.80 -14.27 0.10
CA GLY A 345 9.47 -14.82 -1.22
C GLY A 345 8.18 -14.26 -1.83
N MET A 346 7.59 -13.22 -1.23
CA MET A 346 6.36 -12.57 -1.67
C MET A 346 6.57 -11.04 -1.82
N LEU A 347 6.16 -10.21 -0.87
CA LEU A 347 6.26 -8.75 -0.95
C LEU A 347 7.37 -8.15 -0.10
N ILE A 348 8.18 -9.00 0.54
CA ILE A 348 9.31 -8.58 1.31
C ILE A 348 10.58 -9.15 0.69
N SER A 349 11.31 -8.25 0.02
CA SER A 349 12.63 -8.55 -0.54
C SER A 349 13.69 -8.69 0.56
N GLU A 350 14.74 -9.44 0.28
CA GLU A 350 15.95 -9.46 1.11
C GLU A 350 16.61 -8.08 1.17
N ASP A 351 16.55 -7.35 0.06
CA ASP A 351 17.00 -5.97 -0.02
C ASP A 351 15.97 -5.03 0.64
N ARG A 352 16.38 -4.45 1.77
CA ARG A 352 15.62 -3.52 2.61
C ARG A 352 15.87 -2.06 2.26
N THR A 353 16.38 -1.83 1.06
CA THR A 353 16.82 -0.51 0.58
C THR A 353 15.83 -0.04 -0.50
N PRO A 354 14.76 0.69 -0.14
CA PRO A 354 13.58 0.84 -1.00
C PRO A 354 13.86 1.48 -2.37
N ASN A 355 14.89 2.33 -2.46
CA ASN A 355 15.25 3.06 -3.66
C ASN A 355 16.73 2.90 -4.07
N ILE A 356 17.32 1.71 -3.86
CA ILE A 356 18.71 1.47 -4.31
C ILE A 356 18.85 1.53 -5.84
N ARG A 357 17.81 1.13 -6.58
CA ARG A 357 17.79 1.26 -8.04
C ARG A 357 17.73 2.72 -8.49
N GLY A 358 17.09 3.59 -7.72
CA GLY A 358 17.17 5.03 -7.92
C GLY A 358 18.61 5.55 -7.82
N ALA A 359 19.37 5.06 -6.84
CA ALA A 359 20.74 5.49 -6.62
C ALA A 359 21.67 5.07 -7.78
N LEU A 360 21.42 3.91 -8.39
CA LEU A 360 22.08 3.47 -9.62
C LEU A 360 21.69 4.35 -10.81
N VAL A 361 20.39 4.59 -11.00
CA VAL A 361 19.86 5.38 -12.12
C VAL A 361 20.35 6.83 -12.10
N THR A 362 20.40 7.45 -10.92
CA THR A 362 20.88 8.83 -10.72
C THR A 362 22.41 8.95 -10.72
N GLY A 363 23.13 7.82 -10.75
CA GLY A 363 24.58 7.77 -10.67
C GLY A 363 25.15 8.14 -9.29
N LEU A 364 24.31 8.19 -8.24
CA LEU A 364 24.76 8.39 -6.86
C LEU A 364 25.69 7.25 -6.40
N THR A 365 25.43 6.03 -6.88
CA THR A 365 26.33 4.89 -6.73
C THR A 365 26.43 4.11 -8.04
N GLN A 366 27.58 3.49 -8.28
CA GLN A 366 27.79 2.61 -9.43
C GLN A 366 27.46 1.14 -9.12
N THR A 367 27.35 0.80 -7.84
CA THR A 367 27.07 -0.57 -7.37
C THR A 367 25.91 -0.59 -6.40
N ALA A 368 25.18 -1.70 -6.36
CA ALA A 368 23.96 -1.83 -5.58
C ALA A 368 24.19 -1.88 -4.06
N SER A 369 25.43 -1.95 -3.59
CA SER A 369 25.76 -1.97 -2.17
C SER A 369 27.21 -1.57 -1.98
N VAL A 370 27.45 -0.51 -1.23
CA VAL A 370 28.80 -0.10 -0.83
C VAL A 370 28.93 -0.26 0.68
N ASP A 371 29.90 -1.07 1.13
CA ASP A 371 30.22 -1.12 2.55
C ASP A 371 30.97 0.15 3.00
N LEU A 372 30.83 0.51 4.27
CA LEU A 372 31.45 1.73 4.80
C LEU A 372 32.90 1.50 5.26
N LYS A 373 33.52 0.36 4.94
CA LYS A 373 34.89 0.05 5.38
C LYS A 373 35.91 0.97 4.75
N SER A 374 35.79 1.20 3.45
CA SER A 374 36.68 2.12 2.72
C SER A 374 36.55 3.56 3.22
N LEU A 375 35.34 4.00 3.59
CA LEU A 375 35.11 5.30 4.24
C LEU A 375 35.81 5.36 5.60
N SER A 376 35.69 4.30 6.41
CA SER A 376 36.36 4.20 7.71
C SER A 376 37.88 4.33 7.57
N SER A 377 38.50 3.63 6.62
CA SER A 377 39.94 3.74 6.35
C SER A 377 40.34 5.12 5.83
N ASP A 378 39.52 5.75 4.99
CA ASP A 378 39.81 7.10 4.47
C ASP A 378 39.67 8.18 5.57
N ILE A 379 38.77 8.00 6.55
CA ILE A 379 38.67 8.84 7.76
C ILE A 379 39.92 8.66 8.64
N GLU A 380 40.33 7.42 8.90
CA GLU A 380 41.54 7.15 9.69
C GLU A 380 42.81 7.71 9.06
N ALA A 381 42.92 7.64 7.73
CA ALA A 381 44.03 8.20 6.97
C ALA A 381 43.97 9.74 6.84
N GLY A 382 42.96 10.42 7.40
CA GLY A 382 42.81 11.89 7.33
C GLY A 382 42.49 12.42 5.92
N LYS A 383 42.04 11.54 5.01
CA LYS A 383 41.67 11.93 3.63
C LYS A 383 40.29 12.58 3.58
N VAL A 384 39.43 12.30 4.55
CA VAL A 384 38.10 12.89 4.74
C VAL A 384 38.15 13.82 5.95
N LYS A 385 37.70 15.07 5.78
CA LYS A 385 37.60 16.05 6.88
C LYS A 385 36.15 16.42 7.22
N SER A 386 35.25 16.33 6.25
CA SER A 386 33.83 16.57 6.43
C SER A 386 33.00 15.42 5.87
N LEU A 387 31.89 15.13 6.54
CA LEU A 387 30.99 14.03 6.21
C LEU A 387 29.55 14.53 6.19
N LEU A 388 28.86 14.35 5.06
CA LEU A 388 27.42 14.56 4.95
C LEU A 388 26.73 13.20 4.98
N ILE A 389 25.87 12.96 5.98
CA ILE A 389 25.10 11.73 6.14
C ILE A 389 23.62 12.05 5.97
N CYS A 390 22.94 11.30 5.11
CA CYS A 390 21.51 11.49 4.87
C CYS A 390 20.75 10.21 5.23
N ARG A 391 19.91 10.27 6.27
CA ARG A 391 18.99 9.22 6.73
C ARG A 391 19.61 7.88 7.16
N GLU A 392 20.90 7.85 7.45
CA GLU A 392 21.58 6.63 7.90
C GLU A 392 22.08 6.76 9.33
N ASP A 393 22.06 5.64 10.06
CA ASP A 393 22.82 5.47 11.29
C ASP A 393 24.10 4.68 11.00
N VAL A 394 25.15 5.42 10.65
CA VAL A 394 26.43 4.82 10.25
C VAL A 394 27.14 4.06 11.38
N THR A 395 26.75 4.30 12.64
CA THR A 395 27.28 3.56 13.79
C THR A 395 26.85 2.10 13.79
N THR A 396 25.63 1.81 13.32
CA THR A 396 25.14 0.44 13.12
C THR A 396 25.76 -0.24 11.90
N LEU A 397 26.44 0.54 11.05
CA LEU A 397 27.07 0.12 9.80
C LEU A 397 28.60 0.06 9.87
N GLY A 398 29.15 0.10 11.09
CA GLY A 398 30.58 -0.11 11.36
C GLY A 398 31.45 1.13 11.51
N ILE A 399 30.89 2.35 11.40
CA ILE A 399 31.64 3.59 11.69
C ILE A 399 31.45 3.96 13.17
N SER A 400 32.47 3.77 13.99
CA SER A 400 32.38 4.05 15.42
C SER A 400 32.24 5.55 15.74
N ALA A 401 31.65 5.88 16.89
CA ALA A 401 31.55 7.26 17.36
C ALA A 401 32.94 7.92 17.52
N GLN A 402 33.98 7.13 17.86
CA GLN A 402 35.36 7.61 17.93
C GLN A 402 35.87 8.07 16.57
N LEU A 403 35.55 7.33 15.49
CA LEU A 403 35.90 7.75 14.13
C LEU A 403 35.13 8.99 13.71
N LEU A 404 33.84 9.08 14.02
CA LEU A 404 33.03 10.27 13.73
C LEU A 404 33.59 11.52 14.41
N SER A 405 34.14 11.39 15.63
CA SER A 405 34.73 12.53 16.35
C SER A 405 35.97 13.15 15.67
N LYS A 406 36.60 12.44 14.72
CA LYS A 406 37.77 12.92 13.97
C LYS A 406 37.41 13.80 12.76
N VAL A 407 36.12 13.88 12.40
CA VAL A 407 35.64 14.60 11.22
C VAL A 407 34.46 15.50 11.57
N ARG A 408 34.21 16.53 10.76
CA ARG A 408 33.04 17.40 10.93
C ARG A 408 31.83 16.76 10.27
N VAL A 409 30.84 16.36 11.06
CA VAL A 409 29.69 15.58 10.59
C VAL A 409 28.44 16.45 10.49
N VAL A 410 27.81 16.45 9.31
CA VAL A 410 26.47 17.01 9.06
C VAL A 410 25.52 15.86 8.80
N VAL A 411 24.41 15.80 9.53
CA VAL A 411 23.39 14.75 9.38
C VAL A 411 22.05 15.36 9.02
N ILE A 412 21.40 14.81 8.00
CA ILE A 412 19.97 15.01 7.74
C ILE A 412 19.25 13.74 8.23
N ALA A 413 18.37 13.86 9.22
CA ALA A 413 17.71 12.70 9.84
C ALA A 413 16.28 13.01 10.30
N THR A 414 15.44 11.97 10.34
CA THR A 414 14.05 12.06 10.81
C THR A 414 13.92 11.72 12.30
N HIS A 415 14.82 10.89 12.84
CA HIS A 415 14.81 10.38 14.21
C HIS A 415 16.21 10.48 14.83
N LYS A 416 16.26 10.61 16.16
CA LYS A 416 17.49 10.56 16.93
C LYS A 416 18.07 9.15 16.95
N ASN A 417 19.39 9.08 16.82
CA ASN A 417 20.20 7.86 16.93
C ASN A 417 21.65 8.24 17.30
N ALA A 418 22.51 7.23 17.42
CA ALA A 418 23.90 7.44 17.82
C ALA A 418 24.69 8.29 16.80
N THR A 419 24.35 8.22 15.51
CA THR A 419 24.94 9.10 14.49
C THR A 419 24.55 10.56 14.68
N THR A 420 23.28 10.84 15.00
CA THR A 420 22.84 12.24 15.25
C THR A 420 23.41 12.81 16.54
N ASP A 421 23.65 11.98 17.55
CA ASP A 421 24.26 12.40 18.81
C ASP A 421 25.75 12.77 18.63
N ALA A 422 26.44 12.08 17.72
CA ALA A 422 27.84 12.36 17.37
C ALA A 422 28.01 13.52 16.35
N ALA A 423 26.91 14.03 15.78
CA ALA A 423 26.97 15.01 14.69
C ALA A 423 27.29 16.43 15.17
N GLU A 424 28.07 17.16 14.37
CA GLU A 424 28.28 18.60 14.60
C GLU A 424 27.03 19.40 14.21
N VAL A 425 26.35 19.02 13.12
CA VAL A 425 25.10 19.65 12.69
C VAL A 425 24.05 18.58 12.42
N VAL A 426 22.84 18.80 12.94
CA VAL A 426 21.67 17.96 12.65
C VAL A 426 20.59 18.82 12.02
N LEU A 427 20.15 18.42 10.83
CA LEU A 427 19.04 19.03 10.09
C LEU A 427 17.82 18.08 10.13
N PRO A 428 16.64 18.57 10.58
CA PRO A 428 15.45 17.74 10.71
C PRO A 428 14.84 17.45 9.33
N GLY A 429 14.76 16.17 8.95
CA GLY A 429 14.12 15.71 7.72
C GLY A 429 12.67 15.24 7.92
N LEU A 430 11.99 15.01 6.79
CA LEU A 430 10.59 14.57 6.75
C LEU A 430 10.46 13.07 6.40
N THR A 431 9.54 12.35 7.02
CA THR A 431 9.25 10.96 6.66
C THR A 431 8.65 10.86 5.25
N VAL A 432 8.55 9.64 4.71
CA VAL A 432 7.90 9.40 3.40
C VAL A 432 6.43 9.86 3.36
N PHE A 433 5.77 9.96 4.51
CA PHE A 433 4.37 10.38 4.61
C PHE A 433 4.18 11.90 4.69
N GLU A 434 5.26 12.63 4.99
CA GLU A 434 5.24 14.09 5.20
C GLU A 434 5.81 14.87 4.00
N ARG A 435 6.23 14.17 2.95
CA ARG A 435 6.80 14.76 1.73
C ARG A 435 6.33 14.02 0.49
N SER A 436 6.64 14.58 -0.68
CA SER A 436 6.41 13.96 -1.99
C SER A 436 7.74 13.61 -2.64
N GLY A 437 7.72 12.62 -3.54
CA GLY A 437 8.89 12.23 -4.30
C GLY A 437 8.65 10.93 -5.05
N SER A 438 9.73 10.37 -5.59
CA SER A 438 9.67 9.14 -6.37
C SER A 438 10.69 8.10 -5.92
N PHE A 439 10.34 6.82 -6.07
CA PHE A 439 11.24 5.68 -5.88
C PHE A 439 11.29 4.82 -7.14
N ILE A 440 12.40 4.12 -7.33
CA ILE A 440 12.57 3.08 -8.33
C ILE A 440 12.75 1.76 -7.58
N ASN A 441 11.78 0.86 -7.74
CA ASN A 441 11.77 -0.42 -7.03
C ASN A 441 12.75 -1.43 -7.64
N CYS A 442 12.81 -2.64 -7.07
CA CYS A 442 13.70 -3.73 -7.48
C CYS A 442 13.49 -4.21 -8.92
N GLN A 443 12.31 -3.93 -9.51
CA GLN A 443 11.96 -4.22 -10.90
C GLN A 443 12.21 -3.03 -11.84
N PHE A 444 12.95 -2.01 -11.39
CA PHE A 444 13.20 -0.77 -12.14
C PHE A 444 11.93 0.01 -12.53
N ARG A 445 10.87 -0.08 -11.72
CA ARG A 445 9.65 0.71 -11.93
C ARG A 445 9.73 2.00 -11.14
N LEU A 446 9.60 3.13 -11.84
CA LEU A 446 9.43 4.43 -11.23
C LEU A 446 8.01 4.56 -10.65
N GLN A 447 7.92 4.88 -9.36
CA GLN A 447 6.69 5.03 -8.62
C GLN A 447 6.74 6.32 -7.79
N SER A 448 5.69 7.13 -7.87
CA SER A 448 5.58 8.36 -7.07
C SER A 448 4.76 8.15 -5.80
N PHE A 449 5.12 8.88 -4.75
CA PHE A 449 4.36 9.03 -3.51
C PHE A 449 4.08 10.50 -3.23
N VAL A 450 2.98 10.76 -2.54
CA VAL A 450 2.49 12.12 -2.27
C VAL A 450 2.42 12.36 -0.77
N GLN A 451 2.71 13.59 -0.36
CA GLN A 451 2.56 14.05 1.01
C GLN A 451 1.13 13.78 1.54
N ALA A 452 1.03 12.92 2.56
CA ALA A 452 -0.23 12.50 3.16
C ALA A 452 -0.64 13.39 4.34
N ILE A 453 0.34 13.92 5.07
CA ILE A 453 0.17 14.83 6.21
C ILE A 453 1.24 15.93 6.15
N PRO A 454 1.00 17.11 6.76
CA PRO A 454 2.07 18.08 6.96
C PRO A 454 3.15 17.53 7.91
N GLY A 455 4.40 17.94 7.69
CA GLY A 455 5.48 17.69 8.63
C GLY A 455 5.43 18.60 9.87
N PRO A 456 6.27 18.33 10.89
CA PRO A 456 6.39 19.20 12.06
C PRO A 456 6.73 20.65 11.68
N ALA A 457 6.19 21.62 12.41
CA ALA A 457 6.45 23.04 12.14
C ALA A 457 7.95 23.35 12.16
N GLY A 458 8.43 24.09 11.16
CA GLY A 458 9.84 24.49 11.04
C GLY A 458 10.78 23.42 10.48
N THR A 459 10.26 22.26 10.07
CA THR A 459 11.04 21.23 9.36
C THR A 459 10.82 21.33 7.85
N LEU A 460 11.84 20.96 7.06
CA LEU A 460 11.77 20.98 5.60
C LEU A 460 12.04 19.59 5.01
N PRO A 461 11.53 19.29 3.81
CA PRO A 461 11.95 18.10 3.07
C PRO A 461 13.47 18.10 2.84
N ASP A 462 14.08 16.92 2.80
CA ASP A 462 15.51 16.77 2.55
C ASP A 462 15.90 17.40 1.20
N SER A 463 15.04 17.29 0.19
CA SER A 463 15.21 17.93 -1.11
C SER A 463 15.45 19.44 -1.02
N SER A 464 14.84 20.14 -0.04
CA SER A 464 15.07 21.57 0.17
C SER A 464 16.47 21.87 0.68
N TYR A 465 17.00 21.08 1.62
CA TYR A 465 18.38 21.24 2.08
C TYR A 465 19.38 20.93 0.97
N LEU A 466 19.17 19.79 0.30
CA LEU A 466 20.06 19.30 -0.75
C LEU A 466 20.08 20.22 -1.97
N ALA A 467 18.93 20.76 -2.38
CA ALA A 467 18.85 21.72 -3.49
C ALA A 467 19.60 23.01 -3.14
N ARG A 468 19.45 23.52 -1.91
CA ARG A 468 20.20 24.70 -1.45
C ARG A 468 21.71 24.43 -1.38
N PHE A 469 22.15 23.24 -0.96
CA PHE A 469 23.58 22.88 -0.99
C PHE A 469 24.11 22.77 -2.42
N ALA A 470 23.32 22.22 -3.34
CA ALA A 470 23.68 22.12 -4.75
C ALA A 470 23.56 23.45 -5.51
N GLY A 471 22.88 24.46 -4.96
CA GLY A 471 22.57 25.70 -5.68
C GLY A 471 21.53 25.51 -6.80
N LEU A 472 20.62 24.56 -6.63
CA LEU A 472 19.53 24.24 -7.55
C LEU A 472 18.18 24.65 -6.97
N ASN A 473 17.19 24.86 -7.84
CA ASN A 473 15.81 25.08 -7.43
C ASN A 473 15.07 23.73 -7.31
N VAL A 474 14.33 23.52 -6.22
CA VAL A 474 13.54 22.31 -5.99
C VAL A 474 12.51 22.09 -7.10
N ASP A 475 11.91 23.16 -7.62
CA ASP A 475 10.86 23.08 -8.64
C ASP A 475 11.40 22.66 -10.02
N SER A 476 12.71 22.82 -10.26
CA SER A 476 13.34 22.46 -11.53
C SER A 476 13.96 21.07 -11.55
N ILE A 477 13.95 20.32 -10.43
CA ILE A 477 14.68 19.03 -10.31
C ILE A 477 14.29 18.03 -11.40
N TRP A 478 13.00 17.93 -11.73
CA TRP A 478 12.56 16.97 -12.75
C TRP A 478 12.93 17.36 -14.18
N LYS A 479 13.03 18.66 -14.44
CA LYS A 479 13.58 19.16 -15.70
C LYS A 479 15.06 18.77 -15.81
N GLU A 480 15.82 18.94 -14.74
CA GLU A 480 17.23 18.54 -14.68
C GLU A 480 17.40 17.01 -14.82
N LEU A 481 16.62 16.22 -14.08
CA LEU A 481 16.62 14.76 -14.14
C LEU A 481 16.35 14.25 -15.56
N SER A 482 15.29 14.74 -16.20
CA SER A 482 14.90 14.28 -17.55
C SER A 482 15.91 14.68 -18.63
N GLN A 483 16.73 15.71 -18.39
CA GLN A 483 17.78 16.14 -19.31
C GLN A 483 19.09 15.39 -19.09
N HIS A 484 19.47 15.12 -17.84
CA HIS A 484 20.80 14.61 -17.48
C HIS A 484 20.83 13.13 -17.11
N VAL A 485 19.68 12.49 -16.88
CA VAL A 485 19.58 11.06 -16.57
C VAL A 485 18.92 10.33 -17.74
N PRO A 486 19.68 9.63 -18.60
CA PRO A 486 19.16 9.01 -19.82
C PRO A 486 17.96 8.07 -19.59
N ALA A 487 17.98 7.30 -18.48
CA ALA A 487 16.90 6.38 -18.14
C ALA A 487 15.58 7.08 -17.76
N LEU A 488 15.61 8.38 -17.48
CA LEU A 488 14.45 9.21 -17.14
C LEU A 488 14.11 10.22 -18.24
N ALA A 489 14.78 10.14 -19.40
CA ALA A 489 14.58 11.06 -20.50
C ALA A 489 13.14 11.04 -21.02
N GLY A 490 12.56 12.23 -21.25
CA GLY A 490 11.19 12.38 -21.74
C GLY A 490 10.08 12.11 -20.72
N LEU A 491 10.42 11.76 -19.47
CA LEU A 491 9.42 11.63 -18.41
C LEU A 491 9.14 13.00 -17.79
N ALA A 492 7.86 13.39 -17.77
CA ALA A 492 7.39 14.52 -17.00
C ALA A 492 7.01 14.07 -15.58
N HIS A 493 7.36 14.87 -14.56
CA HIS A 493 6.88 14.63 -13.21
C HIS A 493 5.35 14.72 -13.18
N SER A 494 4.69 13.60 -12.91
CA SER A 494 3.29 13.64 -12.51
C SER A 494 3.26 13.56 -10.98
N PRO A 495 3.01 14.67 -10.26
CA PRO A 495 2.83 14.63 -8.81
C PRO A 495 1.59 13.83 -8.37
N SER A 496 0.83 13.29 -9.33
CA SER A 496 -0.43 12.59 -9.08
C SER A 496 -0.43 11.27 -9.84
N PRO A 497 -0.36 10.09 -9.17
CA PRO A 497 -0.94 8.91 -9.78
C PRO A 497 -2.42 9.26 -10.01
N LYS A 498 -2.83 9.41 -11.27
CA LYS A 498 -4.25 9.62 -11.63
C LYS A 498 -5.03 8.52 -10.90
N VAL A 499 -5.73 8.89 -9.85
CA VAL A 499 -6.70 7.98 -9.23
C VAL A 499 -7.78 7.84 -10.28
N ALA A 500 -7.79 6.70 -10.97
CA ALA A 500 -8.92 6.31 -11.77
C ALA A 500 -10.07 6.02 -10.81
N PHE A 501 -10.76 7.07 -10.37
CA PHE A 501 -12.09 6.94 -9.84
C PHE A 501 -12.98 6.61 -11.02
N SER A 502 -13.25 5.32 -11.23
CA SER A 502 -14.51 4.91 -11.86
C SER A 502 -15.65 5.15 -10.86
N ASN A 503 -15.86 6.42 -10.46
CA ASN A 503 -17.12 6.84 -9.86
C ASN A 503 -17.97 7.38 -11.01
N SER A 504 -18.54 6.47 -11.78
CA SER A 504 -19.72 6.78 -12.59
C SER A 504 -20.92 6.87 -11.63
N HIS A 505 -21.05 8.02 -10.97
CA HIS A 505 -22.36 8.51 -10.57
C HIS A 505 -22.73 9.61 -11.56
N PRO A 506 -23.75 9.41 -12.40
CA PRO A 506 -24.36 10.52 -13.11
C PRO A 506 -24.88 11.49 -12.05
N GLN A 507 -24.45 12.75 -12.13
CA GLN A 507 -25.20 13.84 -11.55
C GLN A 507 -26.55 13.88 -12.29
N GLU A 508 -27.65 13.74 -11.54
CA GLU A 508 -28.90 14.42 -11.88
C GLU A 508 -28.81 15.88 -11.40
#